data_AF-A0A6N7KZ64-F1
#
_entry.id   AF-A0A6N7KZ64-F1
#
_cell.length_a   1.000
_cell.length_b   1.000
_cell.length_c   1.000
_cell.angle_alpha   90.00
_cell.angle_beta   90.00
_cell.angle_gamma   90.00
#
_symmetry.space_group_name_H-M   'P 1'
#
loop_
_entity.id
_entity.type
_entity.pdbx_description
1 polymer ?
#
loop_
_entity_poly.entity_id
_entity_poly.type
_entity_poly.pdbx_seq_one_letter_code
_entity_poly.pdbx_strand_id
1 'polypeptide(L)'
;MRERLRLEDLGLGPQGIVLPPELLERLAAEYENARRDAEEDRRLYEEKQRRRREAAARPRPSARRDTRWTPRPPAPRLRERLCTERQLITDATDCGWEREIERHQHIADRITSLLDDLGESHDEPAD
;
A
#
# COMPACT_ATOMS: atom_id res chain seq x y z
N MET A 1 -12.39 4.39 -41.31
CA MET A 1 -12.39 5.39 -42.40
C MET A 1 -11.67 6.62 -41.89
N ARG A 2 -10.58 7.05 -42.54
CA ARG A 2 -10.02 8.40 -42.34
C ARG A 2 -10.53 9.24 -43.49
N GLU A 3 -11.48 10.13 -43.23
CA GLU A 3 -11.91 11.12 -44.22
C GLU A 3 -10.78 12.12 -44.47
N ARG A 4 -10.43 12.32 -45.73
CA ARG A 4 -9.48 13.36 -46.15
C ARG A 4 -10.28 14.62 -46.41
N LEU A 5 -10.38 15.49 -45.40
CA LEU A 5 -10.90 16.85 -45.57
C LEU A 5 -9.97 17.62 -46.53
N ARG A 6 -10.52 18.27 -47.55
CA ARG A 6 -9.71 19.15 -48.42
C ARG A 6 -9.44 20.44 -47.66
N LEU A 7 -8.27 21.04 -47.87
CA LEU A 7 -7.92 22.31 -47.23
C LEU A 7 -8.94 23.41 -47.55
N GLU A 8 -9.51 23.37 -48.76
CA GLU A 8 -10.55 24.29 -49.23
C GLU A 8 -11.81 24.25 -48.35
N ASP A 9 -12.19 23.07 -47.86
CA ASP A 9 -13.36 22.85 -47.01
C ASP A 9 -13.18 23.45 -45.60
N LEU A 10 -11.92 23.70 -45.21
CA LEU A 10 -11.54 24.37 -43.97
C LEU A 10 -11.43 25.90 -44.12
N GLY A 11 -11.83 26.44 -45.28
CA GLY A 11 -11.69 27.87 -45.59
C GLY A 11 -10.25 28.31 -45.88
N LEU A 12 -9.33 27.35 -46.07
CA LEU A 12 -7.93 27.61 -46.41
C LEU A 12 -7.78 27.66 -47.93
N GLY A 13 -8.16 28.80 -48.52
CA GLY A 13 -7.93 29.07 -49.95
C GLY A 13 -6.43 29.24 -50.28
N PRO A 14 -6.06 29.32 -51.58
CA PRO A 14 -4.66 29.47 -52.02
C PRO A 14 -4.00 30.77 -51.53
N GLN A 15 -4.78 31.72 -51.01
CA GLN A 15 -4.33 33.01 -50.47
C GLN A 15 -3.98 32.95 -48.97
N GLY A 16 -4.24 31.82 -48.28
CA GLY A 16 -4.10 31.69 -46.83
C GLY A 16 -5.14 32.48 -46.04
N ILE A 17 -5.11 32.36 -44.70
CA ILE A 17 -5.90 33.21 -43.80
C ILE A 17 -5.04 34.44 -43.48
N VAL A 18 -5.54 35.63 -43.83
CA VAL A 18 -4.94 36.89 -43.39
C VAL A 18 -5.60 37.29 -42.08
N LEU A 19 -4.89 37.08 -40.98
CA LEU A 19 -5.35 37.47 -39.66
C LEU A 19 -5.05 38.97 -39.44
N PRO A 20 -6.00 39.77 -38.95
CA PRO A 20 -5.72 41.14 -38.51
C PRO A 20 -4.59 41.15 -37.45
N PRO A 21 -3.72 42.16 -37.44
CA PRO A 21 -2.56 42.19 -36.55
C PRO A 21 -2.94 42.09 -35.07
N GLU A 22 -4.08 42.66 -34.66
CA GLU A 22 -4.59 42.60 -33.29
C GLU A 22 -4.96 41.17 -32.88
N LEU A 23 -5.49 40.40 -33.82
CA LEU A 23 -5.84 39.00 -33.61
C LEU A 23 -4.58 38.13 -33.56
N LEU A 24 -3.57 38.44 -34.38
CA LEU A 24 -2.28 37.76 -34.39
C LEU A 24 -1.51 37.99 -33.07
N GLU A 25 -1.50 39.22 -32.56
CA GLU A 25 -0.91 39.54 -31.25
C GLU A 25 -1.61 38.81 -30.11
N ARG A 26 -2.94 38.74 -30.12
CA ARG A 26 -3.71 37.99 -29.12
C ARG A 26 -3.39 36.50 -29.16
N LEU A 27 -3.34 35.90 -30.36
CA LEU A 27 -2.94 34.50 -30.55
C LEU A 27 -1.50 34.24 -30.09
N ALA A 28 -0.57 35.17 -30.33
CA ALA A 28 0.80 35.06 -29.86
C ALA A 28 0.87 35.10 -28.32
N ALA A 29 0.10 35.98 -27.68
CA ALA A 29 0.01 36.04 -26.22
C ALA A 29 -0.62 34.77 -25.62
N GLU A 30 -1.68 34.25 -26.23
CA GLU A 30 -2.30 32.98 -25.84
C GLU A 30 -1.32 31.81 -25.98
N TYR A 31 -0.53 31.77 -27.06
CA TYR A 31 0.50 30.77 -27.27
C TYR A 31 1.60 30.82 -26.19
N GLU A 32 2.09 32.02 -25.85
CA GLU A 32 3.11 32.17 -24.81
C GLU A 32 2.60 31.76 -23.42
N ASN A 33 1.33 32.02 -23.13
CA ASN A 33 0.70 31.55 -21.89
C ASN A 33 0.59 30.03 -21.89
N ALA A 34 0.09 29.43 -22.98
CA ALA A 34 0.00 27.96 -23.11
C ALA A 34 1.37 27.29 -23.02
N ARG A 35 2.42 27.92 -23.58
CA ARG A 35 3.81 27.44 -23.47
C ARG A 35 4.30 27.50 -22.03
N ARG A 36 4.01 28.58 -21.30
CA ARG A 36 4.36 28.73 -19.88
C ARG A 36 3.68 27.66 -19.03
N ASP A 37 2.37 27.46 -19.21
CA ASP A 37 1.60 26.44 -18.49
C ASP A 37 2.16 25.04 -18.75
N ALA A 38 2.49 24.71 -20.00
CA ALA A 38 3.12 23.43 -20.35
C ALA A 38 4.51 23.25 -19.71
N GLU A 39 5.29 24.31 -19.56
CA GLU A 39 6.58 24.27 -18.86
C GLU A 39 6.42 24.09 -17.35
N GLU A 40 5.41 24.71 -16.75
CA GLU A 40 5.06 24.54 -15.34
C GLU A 40 4.57 23.11 -15.05
N ASP A 41 3.70 22.57 -15.90
CA ASP A 41 3.24 21.18 -15.83
C ASP A 41 4.41 20.20 -15.94
N ARG A 42 5.35 20.46 -16.86
CA ARG A 42 6.57 19.65 -16.98
C ARG A 42 7.39 19.69 -15.69
N ARG A 43 7.58 20.87 -15.07
CA ARG A 43 8.31 21.01 -13.80
C ARG A 43 7.62 20.29 -12.66
N LEU A 44 6.30 20.40 -12.56
CA LEU A 44 5.50 19.69 -11.55
C LEU A 44 5.61 18.18 -11.72
N TYR A 45 5.55 17.70 -12.97
CA TYR A 45 5.74 16.30 -13.28
C TYR A 45 7.14 15.83 -12.88
N GLU A 46 8.19 16.57 -13.23
CA GLU A 46 9.57 16.26 -12.87
C GLU A 46 9.78 16.26 -11.35
N GLU A 47 9.25 17.23 -10.62
CA GLU A 47 9.29 17.25 -9.15
C GLU A 47 8.53 16.07 -8.56
N LYS A 48 7.34 15.75 -9.08
CA LYS A 48 6.58 14.59 -8.65
C LYS A 48 7.35 13.30 -8.89
N GLN A 49 8.01 13.16 -10.05
CA GLN A 49 8.89 12.00 -10.32
C GLN A 49 10.09 11.97 -9.38
N ARG A 50 10.70 13.13 -9.08
CA ARG A 50 11.79 13.24 -8.11
C ARG A 50 11.33 12.78 -6.72
N ARG A 51 10.22 13.29 -6.21
CA ARG A 51 9.63 12.85 -4.93
C ARG A 51 9.32 11.37 -4.91
N ARG A 52 8.82 10.80 -6.02
CA ARG A 52 8.60 9.34 -6.13
C ARG A 52 9.91 8.55 -6.07
N ARG A 53 10.97 9.02 -6.74
CA ARG A 53 12.31 8.41 -6.70
C ARG A 53 12.92 8.51 -5.31
N GLU A 54 12.87 9.67 -4.67
CA GLU A 54 13.33 9.87 -3.29
C GLU A 54 12.56 8.99 -2.30
N ALA A 55 11.24 8.90 -2.43
CA ALA A 55 10.42 8.04 -1.59
C ALA A 55 10.72 6.54 -1.81
N ALA A 56 11.03 6.13 -3.05
CA ALA A 56 11.44 4.77 -3.37
C ALA A 56 12.87 4.44 -2.90
N ALA A 57 13.77 5.44 -2.90
CA ALA A 57 15.14 5.32 -2.42
C ALA A 57 15.25 5.39 -0.90
N ARG A 58 14.27 6.00 -0.22
CA ARG A 58 14.20 6.00 1.24
C ARG A 58 14.09 4.54 1.71
N PRO A 59 14.97 4.08 2.60
CA PRO A 59 14.83 2.75 3.18
C PRO A 59 13.44 2.70 3.81
N ARG A 60 12.61 1.76 3.34
CA ARG A 60 11.33 1.47 4.00
C ARG A 60 11.69 1.21 5.46
N PRO A 61 11.02 1.86 6.45
CA PRO A 61 11.17 1.44 7.83
C PRO A 61 10.93 -0.05 7.80
N SER A 62 11.93 -0.81 8.23
CA SER A 62 11.95 -2.25 7.98
C SER A 62 10.63 -2.80 8.48
N ALA A 63 9.80 -3.34 7.57
CA ALA A 63 8.70 -4.20 7.95
C ALA A 63 9.20 -5.53 8.56
N ARG A 64 10.51 -5.62 8.82
CA ARG A 64 11.03 -6.39 9.93
C ARG A 64 10.53 -5.70 11.19
N ARG A 65 9.39 -6.17 11.70
CA ARG A 65 9.23 -6.23 13.16
C ARG A 65 10.60 -6.62 13.70
N ASP A 66 11.21 -5.76 14.49
CA ASP A 66 12.23 -6.21 15.42
C ASP A 66 11.52 -7.19 16.36
N THR A 67 11.42 -8.45 15.95
CA THR A 67 11.28 -9.60 16.85
C THR A 67 12.66 -10.00 17.36
N ARG A 68 13.62 -9.06 17.35
CA ARG A 68 14.92 -9.22 17.97
C ARG A 68 14.74 -8.75 19.42
N TRP A 69 14.58 -9.75 20.29
CA TRP A 69 14.29 -9.68 21.72
C TRP A 69 12.79 -9.70 22.09
N THR A 70 12.15 -10.86 21.90
CA THR A 70 11.24 -11.31 22.96
C THR A 70 12.12 -12.09 23.94
N PRO A 71 12.33 -11.64 25.19
CA PRO A 71 12.71 -12.62 26.21
C PRO A 71 11.61 -13.67 26.16
N ARG A 72 11.95 -14.97 26.20
CA ARG A 72 10.95 -16.04 26.29
C ARG A 72 9.87 -15.56 27.25
N PRO A 73 8.59 -15.47 26.82
CA PRO A 73 7.54 -14.93 27.68
C PRO A 73 7.62 -15.69 29.01
N PRO A 74 7.57 -14.99 30.15
CA PRO A 74 7.70 -15.65 31.45
C PRO A 74 6.67 -16.77 31.53
N ALA A 75 7.08 -17.93 32.03
CA ALA A 75 6.26 -19.13 32.19
C ALA A 75 4.77 -18.89 32.58
N PRO A 76 4.42 -17.98 33.52
CA PRO A 76 3.02 -17.67 33.81
C PRO A 76 2.20 -17.22 32.60
N ARG A 77 2.75 -16.37 31.71
CA ARG A 77 2.04 -15.91 30.52
C ARG A 77 1.80 -17.02 29.50
N LEU A 78 2.70 -18.00 29.45
CA LEU A 78 2.53 -19.18 28.59
C LEU A 78 1.42 -20.09 29.15
N ARG A 79 1.34 -20.27 30.47
CA ARG A 79 0.25 -21.01 31.13
C ARG A 79 -1.11 -20.35 30.94
N GLU A 80 -1.20 -19.03 31.16
CA GLU A 80 -2.42 -18.24 30.89
C GLU A 80 -2.89 -18.41 29.45
N ARG A 81 -1.93 -18.34 28.50
CA ARG A 81 -2.26 -18.51 27.08
C ARG A 81 -2.71 -19.94 26.79
N LEU A 82 -2.08 -20.96 27.35
CA LEU A 82 -2.48 -22.36 27.18
C LEU A 82 -3.90 -22.61 27.69
N CYS A 83 -4.25 -22.04 28.85
CA CYS A 83 -5.61 -22.11 29.40
C CYS A 83 -6.63 -21.47 28.44
N THR A 84 -6.31 -20.29 27.90
CA THR A 84 -7.17 -19.60 26.93
C THR A 84 -7.37 -20.43 25.65
N GLU A 85 -6.31 -21.01 25.09
CA GLU A 85 -6.44 -21.84 23.87
C GLU A 85 -7.28 -23.10 24.13
N ARG A 86 -7.14 -23.73 25.30
CA ARG A 86 -7.99 -24.88 25.69
C ARG A 86 -9.47 -24.48 25.78
N GLN A 87 -9.78 -23.31 26.33
CA GLN A 87 -11.14 -22.79 26.36
C GLN A 87 -11.69 -22.56 24.96
N LEU A 88 -10.90 -21.92 24.07
CA LEU A 88 -11.30 -21.67 22.69
C LEU A 88 -11.50 -22.96 21.88
N ILE A 89 -10.75 -24.02 22.16
CA ILE A 89 -10.98 -25.35 21.58
C ILE A 89 -12.35 -25.88 22.01
N THR A 90 -12.70 -25.79 23.29
CA THR A 90 -14.00 -26.22 23.81
C THR A 90 -15.13 -25.43 23.12
N ASP A 91 -15.03 -24.10 23.10
CA ASP A 91 -16.04 -23.24 22.48
C ASP A 91 -16.20 -23.53 20.98
N ALA A 92 -15.09 -23.73 20.27
CA ALA A 92 -15.09 -24.06 18.84
C ALA A 92 -15.64 -25.48 18.60
N THR A 93 -15.45 -26.41 19.53
CA THR A 93 -16.02 -27.76 19.47
C THR A 93 -17.54 -27.71 19.63
N ASP A 94 -18.04 -26.96 20.61
CA ASP A 94 -19.47 -26.77 20.84
C ASP A 94 -20.16 -26.11 19.64
N CYS A 95 -19.45 -25.23 18.94
CA CYS A 95 -19.93 -24.56 17.73
C CYS A 95 -19.69 -25.34 16.43
N GLY A 96 -18.96 -26.47 16.47
CA GLY A 96 -18.61 -27.29 15.31
C GLY A 96 -17.65 -26.63 14.31
N TRP A 97 -16.78 -25.73 14.76
CA TRP A 97 -15.84 -25.00 13.90
C TRP A 97 -14.50 -25.74 13.75
N GLU A 98 -14.50 -26.82 12.97
CA GLU A 98 -13.34 -27.72 12.78
C GLU A 98 -12.03 -26.99 12.48
N ARG A 99 -12.05 -25.99 11.59
CA ARG A 99 -10.86 -25.22 11.24
C ARG A 99 -10.31 -24.38 12.40
N GLU A 100 -11.19 -23.88 13.26
CA GLU A 100 -10.78 -23.08 14.42
C GLU A 100 -10.28 -23.99 15.54
N ILE A 101 -10.85 -25.18 15.67
CA ILE A 101 -10.33 -26.25 16.54
C ILE A 101 -8.89 -26.60 16.15
N GLU A 102 -8.63 -26.92 14.88
CA GLU A 102 -7.27 -27.24 14.39
C GLU A 102 -6.28 -26.10 14.65
N ARG A 103 -6.73 -24.87 14.42
CA ARG A 103 -5.90 -23.67 14.63
C ARG A 103 -5.52 -23.52 16.11
N HIS A 104 -6.48 -23.62 17.02
CA HIS A 104 -6.21 -23.49 18.44
C HIS A 104 -5.41 -24.67 18.99
N GLN A 105 -5.65 -25.89 18.49
CA GLN A 105 -4.85 -27.08 18.82
C GLN A 105 -3.38 -26.87 18.45
N HIS A 106 -3.09 -26.45 17.22
CA HIS A 106 -1.71 -26.20 16.80
C HIS A 106 -1.02 -25.12 17.65
N ILE A 107 -1.76 -24.10 18.11
CA ILE A 107 -1.21 -23.07 18.99
C ILE A 107 -0.97 -23.64 20.40
N ALA A 108 -1.90 -24.42 20.95
CA ALA A 108 -1.76 -25.09 22.23
C ALA A 108 -0.56 -26.04 22.25
N ASP A 109 -0.38 -26.86 21.21
CA ASP A 109 0.75 -27.78 21.07
C ASP A 109 2.09 -27.05 21.06
N ARG A 110 2.14 -25.91 20.35
CA ARG A 110 3.33 -25.06 20.33
C ARG A 110 3.64 -24.47 21.70
N ILE A 111 2.62 -24.05 22.45
CA ILE A 111 2.80 -23.49 23.80
C ILE A 111 3.26 -24.57 24.77
N THR A 112 2.68 -25.77 24.71
CA THR A 112 3.11 -26.94 25.48
C THR A 112 4.58 -27.24 25.23
N SER A 113 5.01 -27.31 23.96
CA SER A 113 6.42 -27.54 23.62
C SER A 113 7.35 -26.47 24.21
N LEU A 114 6.91 -25.20 24.25
CA LEU A 114 7.69 -24.12 24.85
C LEU A 114 7.78 -24.21 26.37
N LEU A 115 6.74 -24.71 27.04
CA LEU A 115 6.72 -24.97 28.49
C LEU A 115 7.60 -26.18 28.83
N ASP A 116 7.54 -27.24 28.03
CA ASP A 116 8.46 -28.39 28.12
C ASP A 116 9.92 -27.96 28.00
N ASP A 117 10.25 -27.13 27.00
CA ASP A 117 11.59 -26.55 26.81
C ASP A 117 12.02 -25.62 27.97
N LEU A 118 11.08 -25.18 28.81
CA LEU A 118 11.34 -24.39 30.03
C LEU A 118 11.39 -25.26 31.29
N GLY A 119 10.97 -26.53 31.23
CA GLY A 119 10.79 -27.39 32.39
C GLY A 119 9.64 -26.95 33.30
N GLU A 120 8.66 -26.24 32.76
CA GLU A 120 7.55 -25.64 33.49
C GLU A 120 6.29 -26.52 33.41
N SER A 121 5.43 -26.44 34.44
CA SER A 121 4.16 -27.17 34.42
C SER A 121 3.15 -26.58 33.42
N HIS A 122 2.29 -27.44 32.90
CA HIS A 122 1.18 -27.11 31.99
C HIS A 122 -0.12 -26.76 32.72
N ASP A 123 -0.06 -26.71 34.05
CA ASP A 123 -1.21 -26.45 34.92
C ASP A 123 -1.55 -24.96 34.93
N GLU A 124 -2.73 -24.61 35.46
CA GLU A 124 -3.15 -23.22 35.61
C GLU A 124 -2.08 -22.39 36.34
N PRO A 125 -1.94 -21.08 36.02
CA PRO A 125 -1.10 -20.22 36.80
C PRO A 125 -1.61 -20.24 38.25
N ALA A 126 -0.81 -20.78 39.17
CA ALA A 126 -1.05 -20.61 40.59
C ALA A 126 -1.03 -19.10 40.91
N ASP A 127 -2.11 -18.63 41.53
CA ASP A 127 -2.30 -17.26 42.06
C ASP A 127 -1.09 -16.76 42.87
#